data_AF-A0A3D1IYJ8-F1
#
_entry.id   AF-A0A3D1IYJ8-F1
#
_cell.length_a   1.000
_cell.length_b   1.000
_cell.length_c   1.000
_cell.angle_alpha   90.00
_cell.angle_beta   90.00
_cell.angle_gamma   90.00
#
_symmetry.space_group_name_H-M   'P 1'
#
loop_
_entity.id
_entity.type
_entity.pdbx_description
1 polymer ?
#
loop_
_entity_poly.entity_id
_entity_poly.type
_entity_poly.pdbx_seq_one_letter_code
_entity_poly.pdbx_strand_id
1 'polypeptide(L)'
;MRYVAIFAAALVLAGCAAPEPIIKTQVVNVAVAVHCMPDLGPGPSWKDDSGAVHQGYPDTAENLEKAPNIFVRVKYLLAGRALRIQQEKVLTAAVEGCE
;
A
#
# COMPACT_ATOMS: atom_id res chain seq x y z
N MET A 1 58.66 46.02 -30.66
CA MET A 1 58.17 44.66 -30.98
C MET A 1 58.05 43.74 -29.75
N ARG A 2 58.96 43.81 -28.78
CA ARG A 2 58.98 42.95 -27.57
C ARG A 2 57.72 43.06 -26.68
N TYR A 3 57.15 44.25 -26.53
CA TYR A 3 55.92 44.46 -25.73
C TYR A 3 54.66 43.90 -26.39
N VAL A 4 54.57 43.93 -27.72
CA VAL A 4 53.40 43.43 -28.47
C VAL A 4 53.26 41.91 -28.31
N ALA A 5 54.38 41.19 -28.31
CA ALA A 5 54.39 39.75 -28.09
C ALA A 5 53.92 39.37 -26.67
N ILE A 6 54.24 40.19 -25.67
CA ILE A 6 53.83 39.97 -24.27
C ILE A 6 52.32 40.20 -24.11
N PHE A 7 51.78 41.27 -24.71
CA PHE A 7 50.34 41.54 -24.69
C PHE A 7 49.54 40.47 -25.44
N ALA A 8 50.03 40.01 -26.58
CA ALA A 8 49.40 38.93 -27.34
C ALA A 8 49.38 37.61 -26.56
N ALA A 9 50.50 37.26 -25.88
CA ALA A 9 50.56 36.09 -25.02
C ALA A 9 49.60 36.19 -23.83
N ALA A 10 49.51 37.35 -23.18
CA ALA A 10 48.62 37.57 -22.05
C ALA A 10 47.13 37.43 -22.43
N LEU A 11 46.73 37.91 -23.61
CA LEU A 11 45.36 37.77 -24.13
C LEU A 11 44.99 36.31 -24.42
N VAL A 12 45.93 35.51 -24.94
CA VAL A 12 45.71 34.09 -25.22
C VAL A 12 45.55 33.29 -23.91
N LEU A 13 46.31 33.61 -22.86
CA LEU A 13 46.15 32.96 -21.55
C LEU A 13 44.82 33.31 -20.88
N ALA A 14 44.32 34.54 -21.03
CA ALA A 14 43.04 34.96 -20.45
C ALA A 14 41.83 34.28 -21.14
N GLY A 15 41.93 34.00 -22.45
CA GLY A 15 40.88 33.31 -23.20
C GLY A 15 40.73 31.82 -22.86
N CYS A 16 41.68 31.24 -22.13
CA CYS A 16 41.66 29.83 -21.73
C CYS A 16 41.03 29.59 -20.34
N ALA A 17 40.57 30.64 -19.67
CA ALA A 17 39.81 30.54 -18.42
C ALA A 17 38.38 30.01 -18.71
N ALA A 18 38.24 28.70 -18.88
CA ALA A 18 36.94 28.06 -18.95
C ALA A 18 36.25 28.19 -17.58
N PRO A 19 34.99 28.67 -17.51
CA PRO A 19 34.26 28.74 -16.25
C PRO A 19 34.11 27.34 -15.65
N GLU A 20 34.27 27.24 -14.34
CA GLU A 20 34.10 25.96 -13.63
C GLU A 20 32.65 25.45 -13.79
N PRO A 21 32.44 24.14 -14.00
CA PRO A 21 31.12 23.58 -14.18
C PRO A 21 30.28 23.76 -12.91
N ILE A 22 29.10 24.36 -13.04
CA ILE A 22 28.15 24.53 -11.93
C ILE A 22 27.36 23.21 -11.77
N ILE A 23 27.75 22.41 -10.78
CA ILE A 23 27.01 21.20 -10.40
C ILE A 23 25.81 21.63 -9.55
N LYS A 24 24.59 21.36 -10.02
CA LYS A 24 23.36 21.58 -9.26
C LYS A 24 22.64 20.26 -9.05
N THR A 25 22.36 19.92 -7.80
CA THR A 25 21.44 18.85 -7.43
C THR A 25 20.01 19.37 -7.49
N GLN A 26 19.17 18.78 -8.34
CA GLN A 26 17.73 19.05 -8.39
C GLN A 26 16.98 17.85 -7.85
N VAL A 27 16.01 18.10 -6.96
CA VAL A 27 15.08 17.07 -6.50
C VAL A 27 13.95 16.99 -7.53
N VAL A 28 13.81 15.82 -8.16
CA VAL A 28 12.72 15.54 -9.10
C VAL A 28 11.77 14.58 -8.42
N ASN A 29 10.54 15.04 -8.17
CA ASN A 29 9.48 14.18 -7.68
C ASN A 29 8.89 13.40 -8.86
N VAL A 30 9.25 12.12 -8.96
CA VAL A 30 8.71 11.22 -9.98
C VAL A 30 7.51 10.49 -9.37
N ALA A 31 6.36 10.54 -10.04
CA ALA A 31 5.20 9.75 -9.64
C ALA A 31 5.54 8.25 -9.81
N VAL A 32 5.45 7.50 -8.71
CA VAL A 32 5.63 6.06 -8.72
C VAL A 32 4.26 5.41 -8.62
N ALA A 33 3.96 4.49 -9.54
CA ALA A 33 2.78 3.65 -9.42
C ALA A 33 2.90 2.82 -8.12
N VAL A 34 1.98 3.05 -7.19
CA VAL A 34 1.88 2.29 -5.95
C VAL A 34 0.78 1.24 -6.10
N HIS A 35 0.98 0.08 -5.48
CA HIS A 35 -0.06 -0.94 -5.45
C HIS A 35 -1.22 -0.46 -4.57
N CYS A 36 -2.45 -0.59 -5.05
CA CYS A 36 -3.62 -0.30 -4.22
C CYS A 36 -3.72 -1.36 -3.13
N MET A 37 -3.61 -0.91 -1.87
CA MET A 37 -3.75 -1.76 -0.68
C MET A 37 -4.88 -1.18 0.16
N PRO A 38 -6.15 -1.50 -0.15
CA PRO A 38 -7.28 -0.97 0.59
C PRO A 38 -7.28 -1.51 2.03
N ASP A 39 -7.57 -0.64 2.99
CA ASP A 39 -7.79 -1.04 4.37
C ASP A 39 -9.17 -1.70 4.50
N LEU A 40 -9.18 -3.01 4.74
CA LEU A 40 -10.39 -3.82 4.83
C LEU A 40 -10.98 -3.83 6.25
N GLY A 41 -10.33 -3.17 7.21
CA GLY A 41 -10.73 -3.19 8.61
C GLY A 41 -10.56 -4.57 9.26
N PRO A 42 -11.16 -4.76 10.46
CA PRO A 42 -11.08 -6.03 11.16
C PRO A 42 -11.85 -7.12 10.40
N GLY A 43 -11.35 -8.35 10.50
CA GLY A 43 -12.00 -9.51 9.92
C GLY A 43 -13.41 -9.77 10.48
N PRO A 44 -14.12 -10.77 9.93
CA PRO A 44 -15.46 -11.11 10.39
C PRO A 44 -15.46 -11.46 11.87
N SER A 45 -16.54 -11.07 12.55
CA SER A 45 -16.80 -11.43 13.95
C SER A 45 -18.24 -11.86 14.12
N TRP A 46 -18.50 -12.67 15.14
CA TRP A 46 -19.83 -13.16 15.46
C TRP A 46 -20.06 -13.20 16.97
N LYS A 47 -21.33 -13.21 17.37
CA LYS A 47 -21.74 -13.37 18.78
C LYS A 47 -22.37 -14.73 18.99
N ASP A 48 -21.95 -15.44 20.03
CA ASP A 48 -22.62 -16.67 20.43
C ASP A 48 -23.92 -16.40 21.21
N ASP A 49 -24.64 -17.47 21.56
CA ASP A 49 -25.90 -17.38 22.31
C ASP A 49 -25.68 -16.80 23.73
N SER A 50 -24.44 -16.76 24.25
CA SER A 50 -24.08 -16.08 25.52
C SER A 50 -23.79 -14.59 25.35
N GLY A 51 -23.69 -14.11 24.10
CA GLY A 51 -23.35 -12.74 23.74
C GLY A 51 -21.84 -12.49 23.65
N ALA A 52 -20.99 -13.50 23.84
CA ALA A 52 -19.55 -13.37 23.69
C ALA A 52 -19.19 -13.15 22.22
N VAL A 53 -18.26 -12.22 21.96
CA VAL A 53 -17.78 -11.91 20.62
C VAL A 53 -16.59 -12.80 20.29
N HIS A 54 -16.70 -13.51 19.17
CA HIS A 54 -15.68 -14.38 18.62
C HIS A 54 -15.14 -13.79 17.32
N GLN A 55 -13.82 -13.82 17.18
CA GLN A 55 -13.15 -13.42 15.94
C GLN A 55 -13.15 -14.58 14.93
N GLY A 56 -13.34 -14.26 13.67
CA GLY A 56 -13.44 -15.23 12.58
C GLY A 56 -14.85 -15.69 12.29
N TYR A 57 -14.98 -16.92 11.76
CA TYR A 57 -16.27 -17.47 11.36
C TYR A 57 -16.86 -18.41 12.43
N PRO A 58 -18.19 -18.46 12.57
CA PRO A 58 -18.86 -19.37 13.49
C PRO A 58 -18.83 -20.83 13.04
N ASP A 59 -18.68 -21.10 11.74
CA ASP A 59 -18.75 -22.44 11.15
C ASP A 59 -17.40 -23.15 11.01
N THR A 60 -16.46 -22.89 11.93
CA THR A 60 -15.21 -23.65 11.98
C THR A 60 -15.47 -25.10 12.39
N ALA A 61 -14.60 -26.02 11.98
CA ALA A 61 -14.69 -27.43 12.39
C ALA A 61 -14.81 -27.58 13.91
N GLU A 62 -13.97 -26.85 14.66
CA GLU A 62 -13.99 -26.82 16.13
C GLU A 62 -15.35 -26.41 16.70
N ASN A 63 -15.96 -25.33 16.18
CA ASN A 63 -17.24 -24.84 16.68
C ASN A 63 -18.40 -25.78 16.29
N LEU A 64 -18.33 -26.39 15.11
CA LEU A 64 -19.34 -27.35 14.65
C LEU A 64 -19.27 -28.67 15.42
N GLU A 65 -18.06 -29.09 15.84
CA GLU A 65 -17.85 -30.26 16.71
C GLU A 65 -18.30 -30.00 18.15
N LYS A 66 -18.05 -28.79 18.68
CA LYS A 66 -18.48 -28.37 20.02
C LYS A 66 -19.94 -27.95 20.11
N ALA A 67 -20.66 -27.89 18.99
CA ALA A 67 -22.05 -27.45 18.97
C ALA A 67 -22.93 -28.38 19.83
N PRO A 68 -23.72 -27.85 20.78
CA PRO A 68 -24.46 -28.67 21.74
C PRO A 68 -25.61 -29.47 21.10
N ASN A 69 -26.07 -29.06 19.91
CA ASN A 69 -27.09 -29.76 19.15
C ASN A 69 -27.08 -29.34 17.67
N ILE A 70 -27.87 -30.04 16.86
CA ILE A 70 -27.98 -29.80 15.42
C ILE A 70 -28.49 -28.38 15.08
N PHE A 71 -29.37 -27.80 15.91
CA PHE A 71 -29.88 -26.46 15.67
C PHE A 71 -28.78 -25.40 15.79
N VAL A 72 -27.92 -25.52 16.81
CA VAL A 72 -26.76 -24.62 16.97
C VAL A 72 -25.77 -24.82 15.83
N ARG A 73 -25.53 -26.07 15.40
CA ARG A 73 -24.67 -26.35 14.25
C ARG A 73 -25.18 -25.70 12.97
N VAL A 74 -26.49 -25.76 12.70
CA VAL A 74 -27.11 -25.09 11.55
C VAL A 74 -27.04 -23.57 11.68
N LYS A 75 -27.28 -23.00 12.87
CA LYS A 75 -27.10 -21.56 13.11
C LYS A 75 -25.69 -21.10 12.75
N TYR A 76 -24.66 -21.85 13.18
CA TYR A 76 -23.27 -21.54 12.85
C TYR A 76 -23.02 -21.57 11.34
N LEU A 77 -23.49 -22.60 10.63
CA LEU A 77 -23.35 -22.70 9.17
C LEU A 77 -24.02 -21.52 8.44
N LEU A 78 -25.24 -21.15 8.85
CA LEU A 78 -25.97 -20.04 8.24
C LEU A 78 -25.28 -18.70 8.53
N ALA A 79 -24.84 -18.49 9.77
CA ALA A 79 -24.11 -17.29 10.15
C ALA A 79 -22.76 -17.18 9.40
N GLY A 80 -22.04 -18.29 9.25
CA GLY A 80 -20.79 -18.36 8.49
C GLY A 80 -21.01 -18.00 7.02
N ARG A 81 -22.05 -18.55 6.39
CA ARG A 81 -22.44 -18.17 5.02
C ARG A 81 -22.77 -16.68 4.91
N ALA A 82 -23.57 -16.14 5.83
CA ALA A 82 -23.94 -14.73 5.82
C ALA A 82 -22.71 -13.81 5.94
N LEU A 83 -21.77 -14.16 6.82
CA LEU A 83 -20.52 -13.41 6.98
C LEU A 83 -19.64 -13.47 5.73
N ARG A 84 -19.53 -14.62 5.06
CA ARG A 84 -18.78 -14.72 3.79
C ARG A 84 -19.37 -13.81 2.71
N ILE A 85 -20.69 -13.81 2.56
CA ILE A 85 -21.38 -12.94 1.60
C ILE A 85 -21.11 -11.46 1.91
N GLN A 86 -21.12 -11.06 3.18
CA GLN A 86 -20.82 -9.68 3.57
C GLN A 86 -19.35 -9.33 3.31
N GLN A 87 -18.43 -10.24 3.67
CA GLN A 87 -17.00 -10.03 3.45
C GLN A 87 -16.67 -9.92 1.97
N GLU A 88 -17.30 -10.74 1.12
CA GLU A 88 -17.15 -10.69 -0.33
C GLU A 88 -17.58 -9.33 -0.88
N LYS A 89 -18.72 -8.78 -0.42
CA LYS A 89 -19.15 -7.43 -0.83
C LYS A 89 -18.14 -6.35 -0.45
N VAL A 90 -17.57 -6.43 0.76
CA VAL A 90 -16.54 -5.48 1.22
C VAL A 90 -15.29 -5.60 0.36
N LEU A 91 -14.84 -6.83 0.10
CA LEU A 91 -13.68 -7.11 -0.75
C LEU A 91 -13.90 -6.61 -2.19
N THR A 92 -15.06 -6.89 -2.78
CA THR A 92 -15.41 -6.40 -4.11
C THR A 92 -15.40 -4.88 -4.17
N ALA A 93 -16.06 -4.20 -3.24
CA ALA A 93 -16.07 -2.74 -3.18
C ALA A 93 -14.66 -2.15 -2.98
N ALA A 94 -13.82 -2.82 -2.19
CA ALA A 94 -12.43 -2.41 -1.98
C ALA A 94 -11.57 -2.56 -3.25
N VAL A 95 -11.78 -3.61 -4.03
CA VAL A 95 -11.10 -3.83 -5.31
C VAL A 95 -11.62 -2.83 -6.37
N GLU A 96 -12.93 -2.61 -6.45
CA GLU A 96 -13.53 -1.62 -7.37
C GLU A 96 -13.03 -0.20 -7.08
N GLY A 97 -12.79 0.15 -5.81
CA GLY A 97 -12.22 1.46 -5.45
C GLY A 97 -10.75 1.65 -5.85
N CYS A 98 -10.07 0.59 -6.29
CA CYS A 98 -8.69 0.63 -6.75
C CYS A 98 -8.53 0.76 -8.27
N GLU A 99 -9.61 0.61 -9.04
CA GLU A 99 -9.65 0.77 -10.51
C GLU A 99 -9.93 2.22 -10.93
#